data_AF-A0A4R2D5V9-F1
#
_entry.id   AF-A0A4R2D5V9-F1
#
_cell.length_a   1.000
_cell.length_b   1.000
_cell.length_c   1.000
_cell.angle_alpha   90.00
_cell.angle_beta   90.00
_cell.angle_gamma   90.00
#
_symmetry.space_group_name_H-M   'P 1'
#
loop_
_entity.id
_entity.type
_entity.pdbx_description
1 polymer ?
#
loop_
_entity_poly.entity_id
_entity_poly.type
_entity_poly.pdbx_seq_one_letter_code
_entity_poly.pdbx_strand_id
1 'polypeptide(L)' 'MAVVHTPDDSLGSAALAVAVAATVILAFVVLYLVGFDQGAISRTGMFMHELMHDGRHLLGLPCH' A
#
# COMPACT_ATOMS: atom_id res chain seq x y z
N MET A 1 7.31 41.05 29.75
CA MET A 1 6.75 39.71 29.47
C MET A 1 7.05 39.39 28.02
N ALA A 2 8.04 38.53 27.76
CA ALA A 2 8.39 38.15 26.39
C ALA A 2 7.58 36.89 26.03
N VAL A 3 6.74 36.99 24.99
CA VAL A 3 6.06 35.83 24.43
C VAL A 3 7.06 35.14 23.51
N VAL A 4 7.54 33.95 23.91
CA VAL A 4 8.32 33.08 23.03
C VAL A 4 7.33 32.33 22.14
N HIS A 5 7.38 32.57 20.84
CA HIS A 5 6.62 31.80 19.87
C HIS A 5 7.45 30.59 19.48
N THR A 6 7.00 29.39 19.88
CA THR A 6 7.51 28.15 19.30
C THR A 6 6.77 27.87 17.98
N PRO A 7 7.47 27.48 16.91
CA PRO A 7 6.83 27.09 15.65
C PRO A 7 6.02 25.80 15.83
N ASP A 8 4.86 25.72 15.16
CA ASP A 8 3.95 24.56 15.21
C ASP A 8 4.30 23.53 14.12
N ASP A 9 4.95 22.42 14.50
CA ASP A 9 5.30 21.32 13.57
C ASP A 9 4.14 20.33 13.32
N SER A 10 2.92 20.70 13.71
CA SER A 10 1.73 19.85 13.65
C SER A 10 1.34 19.49 12.21
N LEU A 11 1.48 20.43 11.27
CA LEU A 11 1.22 20.21 9.85
C LEU A 11 2.20 19.20 9.23
N GLY A 12 3.49 19.28 9.60
CA GLY A 12 4.51 18.33 9.16
C GLY A 12 4.26 16.93 9.72
N SER A 13 3.92 16.85 11.00
CA SER A 13 3.57 15.59 11.67
C SER A 13 2.30 14.95 11.06
N ALA A 14 1.29 15.76 10.73
CA ALA A 14 0.08 15.30 10.07
C ALA A 14 0.36 14.79 8.65
N ALA A 15 1.17 15.51 7.86
CA ALA A 15 1.56 15.09 6.52
C ALA A 15 2.33 13.77 6.55
N LEU A 16 3.26 13.61 7.50
CA LEU A 16 3.98 12.35 7.70
C LEU A 16 3.03 11.21 8.08
N ALA A 17 2.11 11.45 9.02
CA ALA A 17 1.13 10.44 9.43
C ALA A 17 0.25 9.99 8.26
N VAL A 18 -0.19 10.92 7.42
CA VAL A 18 -0.95 10.61 6.19
C VAL A 18 -0.10 9.81 5.21
N ALA A 19 1.16 10.17 4.98
CA ALA A 19 2.05 9.45 4.08
C ALA A 19 2.30 8.01 4.54
N VAL A 20 2.52 7.81 5.85
CA VAL A 20 2.67 6.48 6.44
C VAL A 20 1.38 5.67 6.29
N ALA A 21 0.23 6.25 6.65
CA ALA A 21 -1.06 5.58 6.53
C ALA A 21 -1.36 5.18 5.07
N ALA A 22 -1.13 6.08 4.12
CA ALA A 22 -1.31 5.80 2.70
C ALA A 22 -0.41 4.67 2.21
N THR A 23 0.85 4.65 2.64
CA THR A 23 1.82 3.60 2.28
C THR A 23 1.40 2.24 2.84
N VAL A 24 0.96 2.20 4.10
CA VAL A 24 0.47 0.97 4.74
C VAL A 24 -0.78 0.45 4.05
N ILE A 25 -1.74 1.32 3.73
CA ILE A 25 -2.95 0.95 3.00
C ILE A 25 -2.58 0.41 1.61
N LEU A 26 -1.69 1.09 0.89
CA LEU A 26 -1.24 0.64 -0.43
C LEU A 26 -0.57 -0.73 -0.35
N ALA A 27 0.29 -0.96 0.65
CA ALA A 27 0.91 -2.25 0.87
C ALA A 27 -0.14 -3.36 1.09
N PHE A 28 -1.16 -3.10 1.92
CA PHE A 28 -2.26 -4.06 2.11
C PHE A 28 -3.06 -4.31 0.84
N VAL A 29 -3.33 -3.28 0.03
CA VAL A 29 -3.99 -3.46 -1.26
C VAL A 29 -3.16 -4.36 -2.17
N VAL A 30 -1.86 -4.13 -2.29
CA VAL A 30 -0.97 -4.97 -3.11
C VAL A 30 -0.95 -6.41 -2.61
N LEU A 31 -0.79 -6.61 -1.29
CA LEU A 31 -0.80 -7.94 -0.68
C LEU A 31 -2.15 -8.66 -0.89
N TYR A 32 -3.27 -7.94 -0.81
CA TYR A 32 -4.59 -8.47 -1.11
C TYR A 32 -4.71 -8.87 -2.58
N LEU A 33 -4.29 -8.01 -3.50
CA LEU A 33 -4.40 -8.27 -4.94
C LEU A 33 -3.58 -9.50 -5.37
N VAL A 34 -2.37 -9.64 -4.85
CA VAL A 34 -1.48 -10.76 -5.17
C VAL A 34 -1.90 -12.04 -4.43
N GLY A 35 -2.25 -11.93 -3.14
CA GLY A 35 -2.50 -13.08 -2.28
C GLY A 35 -3.93 -13.62 -2.29
N PHE A 36 -4.93 -12.71 -2.34
CA PHE A 36 -6.31 -12.99 -1.92
C PHE A 36 -7.40 -12.53 -2.91
N ASP A 37 -7.06 -11.95 -4.06
CA ASP A 37 -8.04 -11.40 -5.02
C ASP A 37 -9.05 -12.43 -5.58
N GLN A 38 -8.77 -13.74 -5.48
CA GLN A 38 -9.60 -14.85 -5.98
C GLN A 38 -10.07 -14.73 -7.45
N GLY A 39 -9.49 -13.82 -8.24
CA GLY A 39 -9.85 -13.60 -9.64
C GLY A 39 -10.81 -12.44 -9.90
N ALA A 40 -11.11 -11.59 -8.93
CA ALA A 40 -11.95 -10.40 -9.15
C ALA A 40 -11.24 -9.37 -10.06
N ILE A 41 -9.94 -9.15 -9.85
CA ILE A 41 -9.11 -8.23 -10.65
C ILE A 41 -8.06 -9.01 -11.45
N SER A 42 -7.44 -10.02 -10.84
CA SER A 42 -6.35 -10.82 -11.44
C SER A 42 -6.78 -11.60 -12.70
N ARG A 43 -8.08 -11.81 -12.94
CA ARG A 43 -8.58 -12.47 -14.17
C ARG A 43 -9.25 -11.53 -15.17
N THR A 44 -9.10 -10.22 -15.01
CA THR A 44 -9.69 -9.23 -15.93
C THR A 44 -9.02 -9.17 -17.32
N GLY A 45 -7.91 -9.89 -17.50
CA GLY A 45 -7.23 -10.06 -18.79
C GLY A 45 -5.89 -10.79 -18.65
N MET A 46 -5.24 -11.10 -19.77
CA MET A 46 -3.95 -11.83 -19.79
C MET A 46 -2.85 -11.09 -19.03
N PHE A 47 -2.70 -9.78 -19.24
CA PHE A 47 -1.68 -9.00 -18.56
C PHE A 47 -1.86 -9.02 -17.04
N MET A 48 -3.10 -8.80 -16.56
CA MET A 48 -3.39 -8.83 -15.11
C MET A 48 -3.26 -10.24 -14.54
N HIS A 49 -3.53 -11.27 -15.34
CA HIS A 49 -3.33 -12.66 -14.92
C HIS A 49 -1.86 -12.97 -14.68
N GLU A 50 -0.99 -12.65 -15.64
CA GLU A 50 0.44 -12.90 -15.55
C GLU A 50 1.11 -12.02 -14.50
N LEU A 51 0.75 -10.73 -14.42
CA LEU A 51 1.29 -9.80 -13.41
C LEU A 51 1.04 -10.30 -11.98
N MET A 52 -0.18 -10.75 -11.69
CA MET A 52 -0.56 -11.22 -10.35
C MET A 52 0.01 -12.61 -10.08
N HIS A 53 0.07 -13.48 -11.10
CA HIS A 53 0.74 -14.78 -11.01
C HIS A 53 2.22 -14.62 -10.65
N ASP A 54 2.96 -13.77 -11.37
CA ASP A 54 4.38 -13.53 -11.13
C ASP A 54 4.63 -12.83 -9.79
N GLY A 55 3.71 -11.95 -9.38
CA GLY A 55 3.72 -11.37 -8.04
C GLY A 55 3.66 -12.43 -6.93
N ARG A 56 2.86 -13.49 -7.10
CA ARG A 56 2.80 -14.61 -6.13
C ARG A 56 4.11 -15.37 -6.08
N HIS A 57 4.72 -15.64 -7.24
CA HIS A 57 6.05 -16.27 -7.31
C HIS A 57 7.11 -15.42 -6.61
N LEU A 58 7.11 -14.11 -6.82
CA LEU A 58 8.07 -13.19 -6.19
C LEU A 58 7.94 -13.18 -4.66
N LEU A 59 6.71 -13.30 -4.13
CA LEU A 59 6.44 -13.35 -2.70
C LEU A 59 6.51 -14.78 -2.12
N GLY A 60 6.84 -15.79 -2.92
CA GLY A 60 6.91 -17.20 -2.50
C GLY A 60 5.54 -17.78 -2.11
N LEU A 61 4.44 -17.20 -2.58
CA LEU A 61 3.08 -17.65 -2.30
C LEU A 61 2.71 -18.81 -3.23
N PRO A 62 2.02 -19.86 -2.73
CA PRO A 62 1.61 -20.99 -3.56
C PRO A 62 0.60 -20.55 -4.64
N CYS A 63 0.64 -21.17 -5.82
CA CYS A 63 -0.16 -20.77 -6.98
C CYS A 63 -1.38 -21.65 -7.25
N HIS A 64 -1.57 -22.74 -6.49
CA HIS A 64 -2.68 -23.68 -6.65
C HIS A 64 -3.32 -24.06 -5.30
#